data_AF-A0A8S0FGA4-F1
#
_entry.id   AF-A0A8S0FGA4-F1
#
_cell.length_a   1.000
_cell.length_b   1.000
_cell.length_c   1.000
_cell.angle_alpha   90.00
_cell.angle_beta   90.00
_cell.angle_gamma   90.00
#
_symmetry.space_group_name_H-M   'P 1'
#
loop_
_entity.id
_entity.type
_entity.pdbx_description
1 polymer ?
#
loop_
_entity_poly.entity_id
_entity_poly.type
_entity_poly.pdbx_seq_one_letter_code
_entity_poly.pdbx_strand_id
1 'polypeptide(L)'
;MVLLITPVWFRSYHRYWFESLAGIPCDVEIASEFRYRKSAVRRNSLMITLSQSGETADTLAGLRLSKELGYLGSLAICNVPGSSLVRESDLALMTNAGTEIGVASTKAFTTQLTVLLMLVAKLSRLKGLDASIEHDIVHGLQALPSRIEQMLSQDKRIEALAEDFSDKHHALFLGRGDVSTQSRWKVH
;
A
#
# COMPACT_ATOMS: atom_id res chain seq x y z
N MET A 1 1.33 16.52 -4.56
CA MET A 1 2.22 15.34 -4.49
C MET A 1 1.74 14.43 -3.39
N VAL A 2 2.01 13.13 -3.48
CA VAL A 2 1.78 12.17 -2.39
C VAL A 2 3.11 11.55 -1.99
N LEU A 3 3.42 11.55 -0.70
CA LEU A 3 4.49 10.70 -0.15
C LEU A 3 3.86 9.57 0.64
N LEU A 4 4.15 8.33 0.28
CA LEU A 4 3.76 7.16 1.07
C LEU A 4 4.92 6.66 1.90
N ILE A 5 4.68 6.53 3.19
CA ILE A 5 5.57 5.85 4.12
C ILE A 5 5.03 4.46 4.39
N THR A 6 5.86 3.46 4.13
CA THR A 6 5.47 2.06 4.23
C THR A 6 6.46 1.26 5.07
N PRO A 7 6.03 0.11 5.64
CA PRO A 7 6.96 -0.86 6.20
C PRO A 7 7.87 -1.45 5.10
N VAL A 8 9.01 -2.02 5.51
CA VAL A 8 10.16 -2.44 4.68
C VAL A 8 9.79 -3.33 3.48
N TRP A 9 8.67 -4.05 3.55
CA TRP A 9 8.21 -5.02 2.56
C TRP A 9 7.36 -4.42 1.42
N PHE A 10 6.94 -3.16 1.55
CA PHE A 10 6.12 -2.46 0.56
C PHE A 10 7.00 -1.60 -0.32
N ARG A 11 7.44 -2.10 -1.49
CA ARG A 11 7.94 -1.21 -2.54
C ARG A 11 6.95 -1.13 -3.70
N SER A 12 6.31 0.03 -3.80
CA SER A 12 6.11 0.83 -5.02
C SER A 12 5.18 0.41 -6.18
N TYR A 13 4.26 -0.56 -6.06
CA TYR A 13 3.23 -0.72 -7.12
C TYR A 13 2.21 0.44 -7.12
N HIS A 14 1.82 0.95 -5.94
CA HIS A 14 0.78 1.97 -5.83
C HIS A 14 1.23 3.33 -6.39
N ARG A 15 2.54 3.58 -6.44
CA ARG A 15 3.11 4.75 -7.13
C ARG A 15 2.66 4.81 -8.59
N TYR A 16 2.66 3.67 -9.28
CA TYR A 16 2.21 3.60 -10.66
C TYR A 16 0.76 4.07 -10.80
N TRP A 17 -0.15 3.66 -9.91
CA TRP A 17 -1.54 4.09 -9.98
C TRP A 17 -1.73 5.59 -9.76
N PHE A 18 -1.03 6.19 -8.79
CA PHE A 18 -1.09 7.65 -8.61
C PHE A 18 -0.54 8.40 -9.82
N GLU A 19 0.57 7.95 -10.40
CA GLU A 19 1.21 8.63 -11.52
C GLU A 19 0.48 8.39 -12.86
N SER A 20 0.08 7.16 -13.18
CA SER A 20 -0.52 6.81 -14.47
C SER A 20 -2.02 7.08 -14.54
N LEU A 21 -2.77 6.86 -13.45
CA LEU A 21 -4.24 7.00 -13.44
C LEU A 21 -4.67 8.37 -12.94
N ALA A 22 -4.03 8.90 -11.88
CA ALA A 22 -4.39 10.20 -11.32
C ALA A 22 -3.47 11.36 -11.79
N GLY A 23 -2.36 11.06 -12.48
CA GLY A 23 -1.38 12.08 -12.88
C GLY A 23 -0.80 12.84 -11.68
N ILE A 24 -0.67 12.19 -10.52
CA ILE A 24 -0.17 12.79 -9.28
C ILE A 24 1.23 12.25 -9.00
N PRO A 25 2.26 13.11 -8.91
CA PRO A 25 3.59 12.69 -8.50
C PRO A 25 3.54 11.99 -7.14
N CYS A 26 4.11 10.80 -7.08
CA CYS A 26 4.06 9.94 -5.91
C CYS A 26 5.45 9.40 -5.59
N ASP A 27 5.92 9.66 -4.37
CA ASP A 27 7.13 9.05 -3.83
C ASP A 27 6.75 7.99 -2.79
N VAL A 28 7.56 6.94 -2.68
CA VAL A 28 7.36 5.86 -1.70
C VAL A 28 8.66 5.62 -0.99
N GLU A 29 8.65 5.72 0.34
CA GLU A 29 9.85 5.57 1.16
C GLU A 29 9.62 4.63 2.34
N ILE A 30 10.71 3.94 2.70
CA ILE A 30 10.75 3.12 3.91
C ILE A 30 10.84 4.09 5.10
N ALA A 31 9.98 3.87 6.10
CA ALA A 31 9.85 4.76 7.24
C ALA A 31 11.16 5.04 7.99
N SER A 32 11.99 4.00 8.18
CA SER A 32 13.29 4.13 8.83
C SER A 32 14.22 5.09 8.08
N GLU A 33 14.26 5.01 6.75
CA GLU A 33 15.10 5.89 5.92
C GLU A 33 14.59 7.32 5.90
N PHE A 34 13.27 7.51 5.80
CA PHE A 34 12.65 8.84 5.81
C PHE A 34 12.95 9.60 7.11
N ARG A 35 12.92 8.89 8.24
CA ARG A 35 13.11 9.47 9.58
C ARG A 35 14.49 10.08 9.78
N TYR A 36 15.55 9.46 9.25
CA TYR A 36 16.93 9.84 9.55
C TYR A 36 17.58 10.75 8.51
N ARG A 37 16.89 11.03 7.40
CA ARG A 37 17.41 11.90 6.33
C ARG A 37 16.80 13.30 6.36
N LYS A 38 17.55 14.29 5.87
CA LYS A 38 17.00 15.62 5.60
C LYS A 38 16.20 15.57 4.30
N SER A 39 14.87 15.61 4.42
CA SER A 39 13.95 15.49 3.29
C SER A 39 13.61 16.84 2.68
N ALA A 40 13.68 16.94 1.35
CA ALA A 40 13.19 18.10 0.61
C ALA A 40 11.69 17.93 0.31
N VAL A 41 10.84 18.50 1.17
CA VAL A 41 9.38 18.38 1.01
C VAL A 41 8.90 19.22 -0.16
N ARG A 42 8.18 18.59 -1.11
CA ARG A 42 7.59 19.33 -2.24
C ARG A 42 6.34 20.11 -1.77
N ARG A 43 6.08 21.25 -2.41
CA ARG A 43 4.89 22.06 -2.13
C ARG A 43 3.61 21.25 -2.32
N ASN A 44 2.62 21.50 -1.48
CA ASN A 44 1.31 20.85 -1.54
C ASN A 44 1.41 19.30 -1.51
N SER A 45 2.22 18.78 -0.59
CA SER A 45 2.39 17.34 -0.40
C SER A 45 1.48 16.80 0.69
N LEU A 46 0.78 15.71 0.40
CA LEU A 46 0.04 14.91 1.38
C LEU A 46 0.96 13.78 1.89
N MET A 47 1.05 13.62 3.21
CA MET A 47 1.70 12.48 3.84
C MET A 47 0.68 11.34 3.96
N ILE A 48 1.03 10.13 3.49
CA ILE A 48 0.22 8.93 3.69
C ILE A 48 1.04 7.88 4.41
N THR A 49 0.51 7.35 5.52
CA THR A 49 1.13 6.23 6.23
C THR A 49 0.32 4.95 6.03
N LEU A 50 0.99 3.86 5.67
CA LEU A 50 0.40 2.51 5.61
C LEU A 50 0.84 1.69 6.82
N SER A 51 -0.11 1.14 7.58
CA SER A 51 0.21 0.23 8.67
C SER A 51 -0.96 -0.71 8.96
N GLN A 52 -0.67 -1.98 9.24
CA GLN A 52 -1.70 -2.91 9.69
C GLN A 52 -2.08 -2.61 11.15
N SER A 53 -1.09 -2.53 12.04
CA SER A 53 -1.32 -2.36 13.48
C SER A 53 -1.59 -0.91 13.89
N GLY A 54 -1.09 0.05 13.11
CA GLY A 54 -1.12 1.46 13.49
C GLY A 54 -0.08 1.85 14.55
N GLU A 55 0.77 0.91 14.98
CA GLU A 55 1.75 1.07 16.08
C GLU A 55 3.21 0.88 15.62
N THR A 56 3.45 0.75 14.32
CA THR A 56 4.80 0.58 13.77
C THR A 56 5.67 1.80 14.10
N ALA A 57 6.67 1.61 14.97
CA ALA A 57 7.43 2.70 15.58
C ALA A 57 8.08 3.65 14.55
N ASP A 58 8.72 3.12 13.51
CA ASP A 58 9.35 3.95 12.47
C ASP A 58 8.32 4.73 11.65
N THR A 59 7.18 4.12 11.31
CA THR A 59 6.10 4.79 10.59
C THR A 59 5.48 5.91 11.43
N LEU A 60 5.27 5.67 12.73
CA LEU A 60 4.76 6.68 13.66
C LEU A 60 5.74 7.83 13.84
N ALA A 61 7.03 7.53 13.94
CA ALA A 61 8.06 8.56 13.98
C ALA A 61 8.12 9.38 12.68
N GLY A 62 7.97 8.73 11.52
CA GLY A 62 7.85 9.41 10.22
C GLY A 62 6.63 10.33 10.14
N LEU A 63 5.47 9.91 10.65
CA LEU A 63 4.28 10.74 10.76
C LEU A 63 4.54 11.98 11.62
N ARG A 64 5.10 11.81 12.82
CA ARG A 64 5.40 12.93 13.73
C ARG A 64 6.38 13.91 13.11
N LEU A 65 7.45 13.42 12.49
CA LEU A 65 8.41 14.25 11.76
C LEU A 65 7.72 15.04 10.63
N SER A 66 6.77 14.44 9.92
CA SER A 66 6.07 15.12 8.82
C SER A 66 5.30 16.38 9.25
N LYS A 67 4.83 16.43 10.51
CA LYS A 67 4.13 17.58 11.07
C LYS A 67 5.04 18.80 11.22
N GLU A 68 6.33 18.57 11.42
CA GLU A 68 7.35 19.63 11.53
C GLU A 68 7.84 20.10 10.15
N LEU A 69 7.64 19.31 9.10
CA LEU A 69 8.17 19.54 7.76
C LEU A 69 7.20 20.24 6.79
N GLY A 70 6.01 20.64 7.25
CA GLY A 70 5.08 21.46 6.47
C GLY A 70 4.33 20.72 5.34
N TYR A 71 4.02 19.44 5.54
CA TYR A 71 3.04 18.75 4.68
C TYR A 71 1.66 19.39 4.80
N LEU A 72 0.83 19.30 3.75
CA LEU A 72 -0.55 19.82 3.76
C LEU A 72 -1.41 19.17 4.84
N GLY A 73 -1.09 17.92 5.17
CA GLY A 73 -1.80 17.09 6.10
C GLY A 73 -1.33 15.64 5.99
N SER A 74 -1.95 14.80 6.78
CA SER A 74 -1.62 13.40 6.96
C SER A 74 -2.85 12.50 6.85
N LEU A 75 -2.68 11.37 6.15
CA LEU A 75 -3.71 10.34 5.99
C LEU A 75 -3.15 8.99 6.44
N ALA A 76 -3.78 8.37 7.43
CA ALA A 76 -3.49 6.99 7.81
C ALA A 76 -4.39 6.01 7.03
N ILE A 77 -3.79 5.00 6.39
CA ILE A 77 -4.52 3.80 5.93
C ILE A 77 -4.15 2.69 6.91
N CYS A 78 -5.12 2.32 7.75
CA CYS A 78 -4.90 1.47 8.92
C CYS A 78 -5.99 0.41 9.07
N ASN A 79 -5.68 -0.72 9.72
CA ASN A 79 -6.69 -1.73 10.02
C ASN A 79 -7.26 -1.62 11.44
N VAL A 80 -6.48 -1.10 12.40
CA VAL A 80 -6.87 -1.03 13.83
C VAL A 80 -7.43 0.35 14.16
N PRO A 81 -8.75 0.47 14.44
CA PRO A 81 -9.35 1.74 14.85
C PRO A 81 -8.74 2.24 16.16
N GLY A 82 -8.59 3.55 16.29
CA GLY A 82 -8.09 4.15 17.51
C GLY A 82 -6.62 3.88 17.81
N SER A 83 -5.85 3.30 16.89
CA SER A 83 -4.38 3.15 16.98
C SER A 83 -3.65 4.51 16.95
N SER A 84 -2.38 4.54 17.35
CA SER A 84 -1.58 5.77 17.42
C SER A 84 -1.51 6.50 16.08
N LEU A 85 -1.24 5.79 14.97
CA LEU A 85 -1.25 6.40 13.63
C LEU A 85 -2.62 6.99 13.25
N VAL A 86 -3.72 6.34 13.63
CA VAL A 86 -5.07 6.84 13.35
C VAL A 86 -5.38 8.08 14.15
N ARG A 87 -5.07 8.09 15.46
CA ARG A 87 -5.33 9.24 16.34
C ARG A 87 -4.46 10.45 16.01
N GLU A 88 -3.25 10.22 15.53
CA GLU A 88 -2.29 11.29 15.25
C GLU A 88 -2.37 11.81 13.81
N SER A 89 -3.08 11.16 12.90
CA SER A 89 -3.27 11.64 11.52
C SER A 89 -4.49 12.56 11.41
N ASP A 90 -4.47 13.47 10.44
CA ASP A 90 -5.60 14.39 10.18
C ASP A 90 -6.80 13.66 9.58
N LEU A 91 -6.53 12.64 8.76
CA LEU A 91 -7.51 11.78 8.12
C LEU A 91 -7.14 10.31 8.35
N ALA A 92 -8.15 9.44 8.34
CA ALA A 92 -7.94 7.99 8.39
C ALA A 92 -8.91 7.24 7.46
N LEU A 93 -8.40 6.24 6.75
CA LEU A 93 -9.17 5.26 5.99
C LEU A 93 -8.93 3.88 6.60
N MET A 94 -10.00 3.28 7.11
CA MET A 94 -9.95 1.96 7.74
C MET A 94 -10.07 0.86 6.68
N THR A 95 -9.16 -0.11 6.71
CA THR A 95 -9.15 -1.23 5.75
C THR A 95 -10.19 -2.30 6.04
N ASN A 96 -10.67 -2.39 7.30
CA ASN A 96 -11.70 -3.32 7.75
C ASN A 96 -11.44 -4.79 7.37
N ALA A 97 -10.17 -5.21 7.40
CA ALA A 97 -9.75 -6.58 7.06
C ALA A 97 -10.05 -7.60 8.17
N GLY A 98 -10.50 -7.12 9.34
CA GLY A 98 -10.62 -7.91 10.57
C GLY A 98 -9.27 -8.15 11.25
N THR A 99 -9.26 -8.90 12.35
CA THR A 99 -8.03 -9.22 13.09
C THR A 99 -7.15 -10.17 12.28
N GLU A 100 -5.88 -9.79 12.10
CA GLU A 100 -4.87 -10.63 11.45
C GLU A 100 -3.98 -11.26 12.53
N ILE A 101 -4.06 -12.58 12.68
CA ILE A 101 -3.29 -13.35 13.69
C ILE A 101 -1.95 -13.83 13.12
N GLY A 102 -1.88 -14.02 11.80
CA GLY A 102 -0.68 -14.49 11.10
C GLY A 102 0.44 -13.44 11.13
N VAL A 103 1.68 -13.90 11.29
CA VAL A 103 2.88 -13.04 11.28
C VAL A 103 3.13 -12.45 9.89
N ALA A 104 2.86 -13.21 8.83
CA ALA A 104 2.92 -12.71 7.45
C ALA A 104 1.59 -12.04 7.08
N SER A 105 1.66 -10.80 6.60
CA SER A 105 0.46 -10.07 6.19
C SER A 105 -0.08 -10.57 4.86
N THR A 106 -1.38 -10.86 4.83
CA THR A 106 -2.12 -11.42 3.69
C THR A 106 -3.34 -10.55 3.38
N LYS A 107 -4.27 -10.46 4.33
CA LYS A 107 -5.53 -9.72 4.19
C LYS A 107 -5.31 -8.23 4.34
N ALA A 108 -4.44 -7.80 5.27
CA ALA A 108 -4.15 -6.39 5.40
C ALA A 108 -3.43 -5.84 4.16
N PHE A 109 -2.56 -6.62 3.53
CA PHE A 109 -1.93 -6.22 2.27
C PHE A 109 -2.96 -5.97 1.17
N THR A 110 -3.82 -6.95 0.88
CA THR A 110 -4.81 -6.86 -0.21
C THR A 110 -5.84 -5.76 0.03
N THR A 111 -6.32 -5.59 1.26
CA THR A 111 -7.26 -4.51 1.61
C THR A 111 -6.62 -3.11 1.58
N GLN A 112 -5.34 -2.98 1.94
CA GLN A 112 -4.60 -1.72 1.73
C GLN A 112 -4.52 -1.34 0.25
N LEU A 113 -4.36 -2.32 -0.65
CA LEU A 113 -4.40 -2.06 -2.11
C LEU A 113 -5.74 -1.51 -2.54
N THR A 114 -6.82 -2.15 -2.10
CA THR A 114 -8.20 -1.74 -2.38
C THR A 114 -8.43 -0.30 -1.95
N VAL A 115 -8.03 0.06 -0.73
CA VAL A 115 -8.17 1.44 -0.21
C VAL A 115 -7.33 2.44 -1.00
N LEU A 116 -6.10 2.09 -1.35
CA LEU A 116 -5.25 2.94 -2.19
C LEU A 116 -5.87 3.19 -3.58
N LEU A 117 -6.45 2.16 -4.20
CA LEU A 117 -7.06 2.31 -5.52
C LEU A 117 -8.34 3.15 -5.46
N MET A 118 -9.15 3.02 -4.39
CA MET A 118 -10.27 3.92 -4.12
C MET A 118 -9.81 5.37 -3.94
N LEU A 119 -8.68 5.59 -3.26
CA LEU A 119 -8.10 6.93 -3.10
C LEU A 119 -7.64 7.50 -4.45
N VAL A 120 -6.99 6.69 -5.29
CA VAL A 120 -6.58 7.08 -6.66
C VAL A 120 -7.81 7.52 -7.48
N ALA A 121 -8.87 6.71 -7.48
CA ALA A 121 -10.13 7.05 -8.14
C ALA A 121 -10.69 8.39 -7.64
N LYS A 122 -10.77 8.58 -6.32
CA LYS A 122 -11.28 9.83 -5.74
C LYS A 122 -10.44 11.04 -6.13
N LEU A 123 -9.11 10.92 -6.07
CA LEU A 123 -8.20 12.01 -6.44
C LEU A 123 -8.24 12.33 -7.94
N SER A 124 -8.42 11.32 -8.80
CA SER A 124 -8.57 11.52 -10.25
C SER A 124 -9.80 12.38 -10.57
N ARG A 125 -10.96 12.09 -9.93
CA ARG A 125 -12.16 12.93 -10.03
C ARG A 125 -11.93 14.35 -9.56
N LEU A 126 -11.30 14.52 -8.39
CA LEU A 126 -11.10 15.85 -7.78
C LEU A 126 -10.19 16.73 -8.64
N LYS A 127 -9.32 16.11 -9.46
CA LYS A 127 -8.51 16.81 -10.46
C LYS A 127 -9.25 17.12 -11.77
N GLY A 128 -10.49 16.65 -11.92
CA GLY A 128 -11.25 16.82 -13.17
C GLY A 128 -10.72 15.96 -14.31
N LEU A 129 -10.09 14.82 -14.02
CA LEU A 129 -9.76 13.84 -15.05
C LEU A 129 -11.01 13.13 -15.57
N ASP A 130 -10.85 12.36 -16.65
CA ASP A 130 -11.95 11.62 -17.28
C ASP A 130 -12.64 10.69 -16.25
N ALA A 131 -13.97 10.74 -16.24
CA ALA A 131 -14.81 9.90 -15.38
C ALA A 131 -14.65 8.41 -15.70
N SER A 132 -14.19 8.06 -16.90
CA SER A 132 -13.87 6.68 -17.28
C SER A 132 -12.83 6.03 -16.36
N ILE A 133 -11.84 6.79 -15.87
CA ILE A 133 -10.78 6.28 -15.00
C ILE A 133 -11.36 5.76 -13.68
N GLU A 134 -12.22 6.55 -13.04
CA GLU A 134 -12.90 6.11 -11.83
C GLU A 134 -13.85 4.94 -12.12
N HIS A 135 -14.61 5.02 -13.21
CA HIS A 135 -15.54 3.97 -13.58
C HIS A 135 -14.83 2.61 -13.72
N ASP A 136 -13.69 2.58 -14.40
CA ASP A 136 -12.90 1.35 -14.62
C ASP A 136 -12.31 0.82 -13.32
N ILE A 137 -11.83 1.72 -12.44
CA ILE A 137 -11.35 1.36 -11.10
C ILE A 137 -12.50 0.74 -10.29
N VAL A 138 -13.65 1.39 -10.23
CA VAL A 138 -14.81 0.92 -9.45
C VAL A 138 -15.29 -0.44 -9.97
N HIS A 139 -15.39 -0.60 -11.29
CA HIS A 139 -15.75 -1.87 -11.91
C HIS A 139 -14.74 -2.98 -11.57
N GLY A 140 -13.44 -2.68 -11.64
CA GLY A 140 -12.38 -3.61 -11.24
C GLY A 140 -12.48 -4.02 -9.76
N LEU A 141 -12.75 -3.07 -8.87
CA LEU A 141 -12.90 -3.31 -7.44
C LEU A 141 -14.17 -4.13 -7.10
N GLN A 142 -15.26 -3.93 -7.83
CA GLN A 142 -16.49 -4.72 -7.67
C GLN A 142 -16.31 -6.18 -8.09
N ALA A 143 -15.50 -6.43 -9.13
CA ALA A 143 -15.16 -7.78 -9.57
C ALA A 143 -14.06 -8.45 -8.71
N LEU A 144 -13.36 -7.70 -7.87
CA LEU A 144 -12.20 -8.20 -7.13
C LEU A 144 -12.51 -9.38 -6.18
N PRO A 145 -13.62 -9.37 -5.39
CA PRO A 145 -13.92 -10.48 -4.49
C PRO A 145 -14.07 -11.83 -5.22
N SER A 146 -14.86 -11.87 -6.31
CA SER A 146 -15.07 -13.10 -7.07
C SER A 146 -13.81 -13.55 -7.81
N ARG A 147 -12.95 -12.62 -8.26
CA ARG A 147 -11.64 -12.95 -8.82
C ARG A 147 -10.69 -13.55 -7.80
N ILE A 148 -10.72 -13.08 -6.55
CA ILE A 148 -9.95 -13.67 -5.45
C ILE A 148 -10.45 -15.09 -5.17
N GLU A 149 -11.77 -15.31 -5.10
CA GLU A 149 -12.35 -16.66 -4.92
C GLU A 149 -11.93 -17.62 -6.05
N GLN A 150 -11.96 -17.16 -7.29
CA GLN A 150 -11.47 -17.92 -8.44
C GLN A 150 -9.98 -18.25 -8.32
N MET A 151 -9.14 -17.29 -7.90
CA MET A 151 -7.72 -17.54 -7.68
C MET A 151 -7.48 -18.56 -6.55
N LEU A 152 -8.24 -18.48 -5.47
CA LEU A 152 -8.15 -19.43 -4.35
C LEU A 152 -8.53 -20.86 -4.75
N SER A 153 -9.36 -21.04 -5.79
CA SER A 153 -9.65 -22.38 -6.34
C SER A 153 -8.44 -23.06 -7.02
N GLN A 154 -7.33 -22.35 -7.21
CA GLN A 154 -6.08 -22.90 -7.73
C GLN A 154 -5.16 -23.45 -6.61
N ASP A 155 -5.62 -23.49 -5.36
CA ASP A 155 -4.86 -23.94 -4.19
C ASP A 155 -4.15 -25.28 -4.40
N LYS A 156 -4.85 -26.31 -4.89
CA LYS A 156 -4.29 -27.66 -5.10
C LYS A 156 -3.16 -27.68 -6.12
N ARG A 157 -3.26 -26.82 -7.14
CA ARG A 157 -2.22 -26.69 -8.15
C ARG A 157 -0.97 -26.00 -7.60
N ILE A 158 -1.17 -24.98 -6.76
CA ILE A 158 -0.07 -24.27 -6.09
C ILE A 158 0.60 -25.17 -5.04
N GLU A 159 -0.19 -25.97 -4.31
CA GLU A 159 0.30 -26.98 -3.36
C GLU A 159 1.21 -28.00 -4.05
N ALA A 160 0.78 -28.57 -5.18
CA ALA A 160 1.60 -29.49 -5.96
C ALA A 160 2.88 -28.83 -6.51
N LEU A 161 2.80 -27.57 -6.97
CA LEU A 161 3.97 -26.83 -7.44
C LEU A 161 4.97 -26.52 -6.31
N ALA A 162 4.49 -26.36 -5.06
CA ALA A 162 5.35 -26.06 -3.93
C ALA A 162 6.31 -27.22 -3.59
N GLU A 163 5.97 -28.45 -3.96
CA GLU A 163 6.85 -29.62 -3.79
C GLU A 163 8.19 -29.44 -4.52
N ASP A 164 8.18 -28.82 -5.71
CA ASP A 164 9.38 -28.53 -6.51
C ASP A 164 10.37 -27.57 -5.81
N PHE A 165 9.89 -26.82 -4.81
CA PHE A 165 10.67 -25.86 -4.03
C PHE A 165 11.08 -26.39 -2.65
N SER A 166 10.61 -27.57 -2.25
CA SER A 166 10.78 -28.09 -0.87
C SER A 166 12.25 -28.33 -0.46
N ASP A 167 13.12 -28.65 -1.42
CA ASP A 167 14.56 -28.87 -1.25
C ASP A 167 15.42 -27.70 -1.77
N LYS A 168 14.80 -26.59 -2.19
CA LYS A 168 15.49 -25.46 -2.79
C LYS A 168 15.81 -24.40 -1.73
N HIS A 169 17.07 -23.99 -1.67
CA HIS A 169 17.53 -22.93 -0.76
C HIS A 169 17.48 -21.53 -1.40
N HIS A 170 17.20 -21.44 -2.70
CA HIS A 170 17.21 -20.19 -3.45
C HIS A 170 16.08 -20.16 -4.48
N ALA A 171 15.41 -19.01 -4.57
CA ALA A 171 14.43 -18.72 -5.61
C ALA A 171 14.58 -17.27 -6.07
N LEU A 172 14.44 -17.03 -7.37
CA LEU A 172 14.42 -15.69 -7.96
C LEU A 172 13.04 -15.43 -8.55
N PHE A 173 12.40 -14.38 -8.06
CA PHE A 173 11.11 -13.93 -8.57
C PHE A 173 11.35 -12.71 -9.48
N LEU A 174 10.69 -12.68 -10.64
CA LEU A 174 10.82 -11.62 -11.65
C LEU A 174 9.46 -11.03 -12.02
N GLY A 175 9.41 -9.73 -12.24
CA GLY A 175 8.23 -9.02 -12.72
C GLY A 175 8.60 -7.70 -13.38
N ARG A 176 7.67 -7.09 -14.12
CA ARG A 176 7.84 -5.80 -14.79
C ARG A 176 6.65 -4.88 -14.50
N GLY A 177 6.87 -3.56 -14.56
CA GLY A 177 5.83 -2.56 -14.31
C GLY A 177 5.26 -2.65 -12.89
N ASP A 178 3.94 -2.55 -12.78
CA ASP A 178 3.16 -2.68 -11.55
C ASP A 178 3.26 -4.08 -10.89
N VAL A 179 3.71 -5.10 -11.63
CA VAL A 179 3.93 -6.46 -11.13
C VAL A 179 5.38 -6.69 -10.64
N SER A 180 6.32 -5.79 -10.94
CA SER A 180 7.78 -5.97 -10.67
C SER A 180 8.19 -6.09 -9.21
N THR A 181 7.31 -5.67 -8.30
CA THR A 181 7.57 -5.64 -6.86
C THR A 181 6.82 -6.72 -6.08
N GLN A 182 5.87 -7.43 -6.70
CA GLN A 182 5.32 -8.68 -6.14
C GLN A 182 6.35 -9.81 -6.14
N SER A 183 7.43 -9.64 -6.91
CA SER A 183 8.43 -10.65 -7.21
C SER A 183 9.73 -10.44 -6.44
N ARG A 184 9.72 -9.92 -5.22
CA ARG A 184 10.93 -9.87 -4.36
C ARG A 184 10.69 -10.62 -3.06
N TRP A 185 10.72 -11.94 -3.14
CA TRP A 185 10.82 -12.82 -1.97
C TRP A 185 12.25 -13.35 -1.93
N LYS A 186 13.03 -12.94 -0.92
CA LYS A 186 14.24 -13.68 -0.54
C LYS A 186 13.80 -14.73 0.46
N VAL A 187 13.67 -15.97 0.01
CA VAL A 187 13.69 -17.12 0.91
C VAL A 187 15.16 -17.35 1.24
N HIS A 188 15.52 -17.22 2.52
CA HIS A 188 16.84 -17.57 3.05
C HIS A 188 16.78 -18.97 3.64
#